data_AF-A0AAX4K4R9-F1
#
_entry.id   AF-A0AAX4K4R9-F1
#
_cell.length_a   1.000
_cell.length_b   1.000
_cell.length_c   1.000
_cell.angle_alpha   90.00
_cell.angle_beta   90.00
_cell.angle_gamma   90.00
#
_symmetry.space_group_name_H-M   'P 1'
#
loop_
_entity.id
_entity.type
_entity.pdbx_description
1 polymer ?
#
loop_
_entity_poly.entity_id
_entity_poly.type
_entity_poly.pdbx_seq_one_letter_code
_entity_poly.pdbx_strand_id
1 'polypeptide(L)'
;MENNLAINSAARKERLIALRRRKEGKDVENGNGEPSHFTFKQRNYDPETRTLRKRDKEDENDNQDTVEKNVAGLAERIIQEDEEKRKEELDLFNIQPKRANWDLKRDMNNRISKLDRKTNEAIATIFRQRLQSMKKDQKGGEIDLLASMNAQEHERDEAIVAEGTDNSDSE
;
A
#
# COMPACT_ATOMS: atom_id res chain seq x y z
N MET A 1 -16.12 48.32 -5.47
CA MET A 1 -15.93 46.87 -5.67
C MET A 1 -16.56 46.51 -7.00
N GLU A 2 -15.76 46.27 -8.03
CA GLU A 2 -16.28 45.96 -9.37
C GLU A 2 -16.98 44.59 -9.35
N ASN A 3 -18.19 44.53 -9.92
CA ASN A 3 -19.04 43.34 -9.86
C ASN A 3 -18.45 42.20 -10.72
N ASN A 4 -18.22 41.03 -10.12
CA ASN A 4 -17.69 39.83 -10.79
C ASN A 4 -18.41 39.44 -12.10
N LEU A 5 -19.71 39.74 -12.21
CA LEU A 5 -20.49 39.52 -13.43
C LEU A 5 -20.02 40.41 -14.59
N ALA A 6 -19.68 41.67 -14.32
CA ALA A 6 -19.17 42.61 -15.31
C ALA A 6 -17.81 42.16 -15.84
N ILE A 7 -16.91 41.73 -14.94
CA ILE A 7 -15.59 41.19 -15.29
C ILE A 7 -15.72 39.94 -16.19
N ASN A 8 -16.57 38.99 -15.81
CA ASN A 8 -16.81 37.78 -16.60
C ASN A 8 -17.44 38.08 -17.97
N SER A 9 -18.35 39.06 -18.04
CA SER A 9 -18.98 39.47 -19.30
C SER A 9 -17.98 40.14 -20.25
N ALA A 10 -17.07 40.95 -19.73
CA ALA A 10 -16.02 41.60 -20.50
C ALA A 10 -15.02 40.57 -21.05
N ALA A 11 -14.56 39.63 -20.22
CA ALA A 11 -13.67 38.55 -20.63
C ALA A 11 -14.29 37.64 -21.71
N ARG A 12 -15.59 37.34 -21.61
CA ARG A 12 -16.31 36.58 -22.66
C ARG A 12 -16.41 37.36 -23.96
N LYS A 13 -16.73 38.65 -23.88
CA LYS A 13 -16.84 39.54 -25.06
C LYS A 13 -15.50 39.63 -25.78
N GLU A 14 -14.40 39.77 -25.05
CA GLU A 14 -13.05 39.80 -25.61
C GLU A 14 -12.69 38.48 -26.31
N ARG A 15 -12.95 37.32 -25.67
CA ARG A 15 -12.75 36.00 -26.30
C ARG A 15 -13.55 35.82 -27.58
N LEU A 16 -14.81 36.28 -27.60
CA LEU A 16 -15.65 36.19 -28.80
C LEU A 16 -15.17 37.09 -29.92
N ILE A 17 -14.65 38.29 -29.60
CA ILE A 17 -14.03 39.19 -30.57
C ILE A 17 -12.77 38.55 -31.16
N ALA A 18 -11.92 37.93 -30.34
CA ALA A 18 -10.73 37.20 -30.81
C ALA A 18 -11.09 36.02 -31.74
N LEU A 19 -12.10 35.22 -31.38
CA LEU A 19 -12.59 34.14 -32.24
C LEU A 19 -13.17 34.65 -33.56
N ARG A 20 -13.87 35.79 -33.53
CA ARG A 20 -14.41 36.43 -34.73
C ARG A 20 -13.31 36.98 -35.62
N ARG A 21 -12.30 37.64 -35.04
CA ARG A 21 -11.13 38.17 -35.75
C ARG A 21 -10.32 37.06 -36.41
N ARG A 22 -10.13 35.93 -35.71
CA ARG A 22 -9.52 34.71 -36.25
C ARG A 22 -10.35 34.07 -37.37
N LYS A 23 -11.68 34.05 -37.25
CA LYS A 23 -12.60 33.54 -38.29
C LYS A 23 -12.63 34.42 -39.54
N GLU A 24 -12.58 35.74 -39.37
CA GLU A 24 -12.54 36.73 -40.46
C GLU A 24 -11.12 36.86 -41.07
N GLY A 25 -10.13 36.11 -40.58
CA GLY A 25 -8.78 36.06 -41.13
C GLY A 25 -7.95 37.34 -40.91
N LYS A 26 -8.34 38.21 -39.98
CA LYS A 26 -7.71 39.53 -39.72
C LYS A 26 -6.60 39.51 -38.65
N ASP A 27 -6.16 38.34 -38.21
CA ASP A 27 -4.99 38.16 -37.32
C ASP A 27 -3.74 37.78 -38.12
N VAL A 28 -3.31 38.66 -39.02
CA VAL A 28 -2.04 38.54 -39.75
C VAL A 28 -1.16 39.75 -39.49
N GLU A 29 -0.93 40.09 -38.22
CA GLU A 29 -0.06 41.23 -37.92
C GLU A 29 0.92 41.04 -36.75
N ASN A 30 1.13 39.82 -36.24
CA ASN A 30 2.34 39.55 -35.46
C ASN A 30 2.67 38.05 -35.42
N GLY A 31 3.74 37.67 -36.12
CA GLY A 31 4.37 36.35 -36.08
C GLY A 31 4.22 35.54 -37.37
N ASN A 32 5.27 35.56 -38.20
CA ASN A 32 5.58 34.67 -39.33
C ASN A 32 4.40 34.20 -40.21
N GLY A 33 4.31 34.82 -41.39
CA GLY A 33 3.30 34.57 -42.41
C GLY A 33 3.27 33.14 -42.93
N GLU A 34 2.39 32.32 -42.36
CA GLU A 34 1.83 31.14 -43.01
C GLU A 34 0.30 31.25 -42.89
N PRO A 35 -0.45 31.31 -44.01
CA PRO A 35 -1.89 31.31 -43.96
C PRO A 35 -2.33 29.96 -43.38
N SER A 36 -2.79 29.93 -42.13
CA SER A 36 -3.41 28.73 -41.58
C SER A 36 -4.76 28.53 -42.26
N HIS A 37 -4.73 28.08 -43.50
CA HIS A 37 -5.87 27.47 -44.16
C HIS A 37 -6.37 26.41 -43.19
N PHE A 38 -7.65 26.51 -42.82
CA PHE A 38 -8.27 25.62 -41.85
C PHE A 38 -8.38 24.23 -42.50
N THR A 39 -7.26 23.52 -42.60
CA THR A 39 -7.20 22.17 -43.14
C THR A 39 -7.80 21.26 -42.07
N PHE A 40 -8.94 20.66 -42.40
CA PHE A 40 -9.53 19.65 -41.53
C PHE A 40 -8.51 18.51 -41.39
N LYS A 41 -7.88 18.40 -40.22
CA LYS A 41 -7.02 17.26 -39.89
C LYS A 41 -7.89 16.01 -39.85
N GLN A 42 -7.83 15.22 -40.91
CA GLN A 42 -8.56 13.98 -40.99
C GLN A 42 -7.91 12.99 -40.03
N ARG A 43 -8.63 12.64 -38.96
CA ARG A 43 -8.09 11.85 -37.85
C ARG A 43 -7.71 10.44 -38.31
N ASN A 44 -8.56 9.83 -39.13
CA ASN A 44 -8.47 8.42 -39.52
C ASN A 44 -8.35 8.19 -41.04
N TYR A 45 -8.28 9.23 -41.86
CA TYR A 45 -8.18 9.09 -43.31
C TYR A 45 -6.81 9.58 -43.78
N ASP A 46 -6.21 8.81 -44.67
CA ASP A 46 -4.94 9.14 -45.28
C ASP A 46 -5.15 9.74 -46.68
N PRO A 47 -4.78 11.01 -46.92
CA PRO A 47 -5.05 11.69 -48.18
C PRO A 47 -4.31 11.09 -49.39
N GLU A 48 -3.13 10.52 -49.17
CA GLU A 48 -2.30 9.91 -50.22
C GLU A 48 -2.89 8.58 -50.69
N THR A 49 -3.19 7.68 -49.75
CA THR A 49 -3.74 6.34 -50.08
C THR A 49 -5.26 6.33 -50.22
N ARG A 50 -5.95 7.42 -49.86
CA ARG A 50 -7.42 7.56 -49.86
C ARG A 50 -8.14 6.46 -49.08
N THR A 51 -7.47 5.88 -48.08
CA THR A 51 -8.01 4.79 -47.24
C THR A 51 -7.92 5.13 -45.76
N LEU A 52 -8.41 4.24 -44.89
CA LEU A 52 -8.25 4.38 -43.45
C LEU A 52 -6.77 4.30 -43.07
N ARG A 53 -6.30 5.26 -42.26
CA ARG A 53 -4.99 5.20 -41.61
C ARG A 53 -4.90 3.94 -40.77
N LYS A 54 -4.10 2.98 -41.23
CA LYS A 54 -3.66 1.84 -40.44
C LYS A 54 -2.50 2.33 -39.58
N ARG A 55 -2.46 1.96 -38.30
CA ARG A 55 -1.25 2.11 -37.50
C ARG A 55 -0.21 1.16 -38.08
N ASP A 56 0.85 1.70 -38.65
CA ASP A 56 1.98 0.88 -39.08
C ASP A 56 2.73 0.41 -37.84
N LYS A 57 3.31 -0.79 -37.88
CA LYS A 57 4.09 -1.34 -36.75
C LYS A 57 5.29 -0.46 -36.40
N GLU A 58 5.73 0.43 -37.29
CA GLU A 58 6.75 1.45 -37.00
C GLU A 58 6.28 2.49 -35.98
N ASP A 59 4.97 2.80 -35.91
CA ASP A 59 4.42 3.73 -34.90
C ASP A 59 4.40 3.12 -33.49
N GLU A 60 4.48 1.80 -33.37
CA GLU A 60 4.52 1.09 -32.08
C GLU A 60 5.94 0.96 -31.51
N ASN A 61 6.98 1.04 -32.34
CA ASN A 61 8.26 0.44 -31.96
C ASN A 61 9.27 1.37 -31.31
N ASP A 62 9.30 2.69 -31.55
CA ASP A 62 10.47 3.48 -31.10
C ASP A 62 10.21 4.73 -30.25
N ASN A 63 8.98 5.29 -30.23
CA ASN A 63 8.74 6.58 -29.56
C ASN A 63 7.86 6.53 -28.30
N GLN A 64 7.39 5.34 -27.90
CA GLN A 64 6.60 5.17 -26.68
C GLN A 64 7.53 4.66 -25.57
N ASP A 65 7.68 5.46 -24.52
CA ASP A 65 8.40 5.11 -23.30
C ASP A 65 7.56 4.11 -22.48
N THR A 66 7.61 2.83 -22.86
CA THR A 66 6.83 1.77 -22.22
C THR A 66 7.56 1.23 -20.98
N VAL A 67 6.80 0.84 -19.95
CA VAL A 67 7.33 0.37 -18.66
C VAL A 67 8.25 -0.84 -18.83
N GLU A 68 7.95 -1.70 -19.81
CA GLU A 68 8.74 -2.90 -20.14
C GLU A 68 10.14 -2.54 -20.62
N LYS A 69 10.30 -1.44 -21.38
CA LYS A 69 11.61 -0.94 -21.83
C LYS A 69 12.39 -0.34 -20.66
N ASN A 70 11.71 0.35 -19.74
CA ASN A 70 12.34 0.95 -18.56
C ASN A 70 12.82 -0.10 -17.54
N VAL A 71 12.15 -1.25 -17.47
CA VAL A 71 12.50 -2.34 -16.56
C VAL A 71 13.41 -3.38 -17.23
N ALA A 72 13.54 -3.35 -18.56
CA ALA A 72 14.48 -4.20 -19.28
C ALA A 72 15.92 -4.01 -18.75
N GLY A 73 16.54 -5.10 -18.30
CA GLY A 73 17.91 -5.08 -17.75
C GLY A 73 18.03 -4.66 -16.28
N LEU A 74 16.95 -4.25 -15.60
CA LEU A 74 17.00 -3.95 -14.16
C LEU A 74 17.32 -5.21 -13.34
N ALA A 75 16.69 -6.34 -13.69
CA ALA A 75 16.92 -7.61 -13.02
C ALA A 75 18.39 -8.06 -13.15
N GLU A 76 18.99 -7.91 -14.32
CA GLU A 76 20.38 -8.28 -14.56
C GLU A 76 21.35 -7.39 -13.77
N ARG A 77 21.05 -6.09 -13.68
CA ARG A 77 21.81 -5.15 -12.83
C ARG A 77 21.73 -5.50 -11.35
N ILE A 78 20.56 -5.89 -10.85
CA ILE A 78 20.37 -6.31 -9.45
C ILE A 78 21.19 -7.57 -9.15
N ILE A 79 21.19 -8.54 -10.08
CA ILE A 79 21.96 -9.78 -9.92
C ILE A 79 23.46 -9.46 -9.91
N GLN A 80 23.94 -8.60 -10.81
CA GLN A 80 25.34 -8.18 -10.84
C GLN A 80 25.75 -7.44 -9.55
N GLU A 81 24.92 -6.53 -9.04
CA GLU A 81 25.17 -5.80 -7.80
C GLU A 81 25.21 -6.73 -6.57
N ASP A 82 24.32 -7.73 -6.51
CA ASP A 82 24.33 -8.73 -5.43
C ASP A 82 25.58 -9.62 -5.50
N GLU A 83 26.01 -10.01 -6.70
CA GLU A 83 27.26 -10.74 -6.89
C GLU A 83 28.50 -9.92 -6.50
N GLU A 84 28.53 -8.62 -6.82
CA GLU A 84 29.59 -7.70 -6.40
C GLU A 84 29.62 -7.55 -4.88
N LYS A 85 28.48 -7.35 -4.23
CA LYS A 85 28.37 -7.29 -2.76
C LYS A 85 28.79 -8.59 -2.06
N ARG A 86 28.57 -9.75 -2.68
CA ARG A 86 29.05 -11.03 -2.15
C ARG A 86 30.54 -11.28 -2.40
N LYS A 87 31.12 -10.65 -3.42
CA LYS A 87 32.56 -10.69 -3.74
C LYS A 87 33.36 -9.70 -2.90
N GLU A 88 32.74 -8.60 -2.46
CA GLU A 88 33.34 -7.71 -1.46
C GLU A 88 33.70 -8.54 -0.22
N GLU A 89 34.99 -8.50 0.14
CA GLU A 89 35.51 -9.22 1.28
C GLU A 89 34.78 -8.76 2.54
N LEU A 90 34.33 -9.75 3.33
CA LEU A 90 33.57 -9.51 4.55
C LEU A 90 34.35 -8.57 5.48
N ASP A 91 33.86 -7.35 5.70
CA ASP A 91 34.53 -6.35 6.53
C ASP A 91 34.59 -6.80 8.00
N LEU A 92 35.72 -7.42 8.34
CA LEU A 92 36.05 -7.96 9.66
C LEU A 92 36.11 -6.88 10.76
N PHE A 93 36.21 -5.60 10.39
CA PHE A 93 36.29 -4.49 11.36
C PHE A 93 34.91 -4.01 11.81
N ASN A 94 33.87 -4.16 10.98
CA ASN A 94 32.50 -3.82 11.34
C ASN A 94 31.77 -5.00 12.04
N ILE A 95 32.30 -6.21 11.92
CA ILE A 95 31.81 -7.37 12.68
C ILE A 95 32.33 -7.30 14.11
N GLN A 96 31.44 -7.04 15.06
CA GLN A 96 31.79 -7.09 16.48
C GLN A 96 32.29 -8.50 16.87
N PRO A 97 33.34 -8.61 17.70
CA PRO A 97 33.73 -9.90 18.27
C PRO A 97 32.56 -10.49 19.07
N LYS A 98 32.31 -11.80 18.91
CA LYS A 98 31.18 -12.49 19.55
C LYS A 98 31.21 -12.27 21.07
N ARG A 99 30.13 -11.73 21.65
CA ARG A 99 29.94 -11.59 23.11
C ARG A 99 29.60 -12.95 23.72
N ALA A 100 30.22 -13.32 24.85
CA ALA A 100 30.07 -14.65 25.46
C ALA A 100 28.62 -15.10 25.76
N ASN A 101 27.69 -14.18 26.04
CA ASN A 101 26.29 -14.48 26.37
C ASN A 101 25.30 -14.32 25.20
N TRP A 102 25.79 -13.93 24.01
CA TRP A 102 24.91 -13.66 22.86
C TRP A 102 24.23 -14.93 22.33
N ASP A 103 24.86 -16.08 22.55
CA ASP A 103 24.37 -17.38 22.13
C ASP A 103 23.26 -17.89 23.04
N LEU A 104 23.21 -17.42 24.30
CA LEU A 104 22.18 -17.85 25.25
C LEU A 104 20.78 -17.46 24.76
N LYS A 105 20.61 -16.22 24.31
CA LYS A 105 19.30 -15.75 23.81
C LYS A 105 18.88 -16.51 22.55
N ARG A 106 19.84 -16.79 21.64
CA ARG A 106 19.58 -17.49 20.38
C ARG A 106 19.23 -18.97 20.63
N ASP A 107 20.02 -19.65 21.45
CA ASP A 107 19.79 -21.05 21.82
C ASP A 107 18.52 -21.22 22.64
N MET A 108 18.22 -20.27 23.53
CA MET A 108 16.99 -20.22 24.29
C MET A 108 15.79 -20.00 23.36
N ASN A 109 15.87 -19.07 22.39
CA ASN A 109 14.79 -18.84 21.43
C ASN A 109 14.45 -20.10 20.61
N ASN A 110 15.46 -20.90 20.24
CA ASN A 110 15.23 -22.18 19.56
C ASN A 110 14.49 -23.21 20.43
N ARG A 111 14.77 -23.21 21.74
CA ARG A 111 14.06 -24.09 22.70
C ARG A 111 12.64 -23.59 22.98
N ILE A 112 12.48 -22.27 23.18
CA ILE A 112 11.18 -21.61 23.41
C ILE A 112 10.26 -21.82 22.21
N SER A 113 10.74 -21.65 20.98
CA SER A 113 9.92 -21.84 19.77
C SER A 113 9.28 -23.24 19.67
N LYS A 114 10.01 -24.28 20.12
CA LYS A 114 9.48 -25.65 20.17
C LYS A 114 8.45 -25.84 21.28
N LEU A 115 8.61 -25.13 22.38
CA LEU A 115 7.73 -25.17 23.53
C LEU A 115 6.44 -24.39 23.27
N ASP A 116 6.52 -23.20 22.66
CA ASP A 116 5.38 -22.32 22.36
C ASP A 116 4.29 -23.04 21.57
N ARG A 117 4.66 -23.88 20.60
CA ARG A 117 3.68 -24.67 19.86
C ARG A 117 2.90 -25.63 20.77
N LYS A 118 3.59 -26.34 21.65
CA LYS A 118 2.98 -27.26 22.62
C LYS A 118 2.14 -26.50 23.66
N THR A 119 2.61 -25.34 24.09
CA THR A 119 1.88 -24.47 25.02
C THR A 119 0.58 -24.00 24.38
N ASN A 120 0.59 -23.55 23.12
CA ASN A 120 -0.61 -23.14 22.40
C ASN A 120 -1.58 -24.31 22.17
N GLU A 121 -1.06 -25.50 21.85
CA GLU A 121 -1.87 -26.72 21.77
C GLU A 121 -2.53 -27.06 23.12
N ALA A 122 -1.80 -26.95 24.22
CA ALA A 122 -2.31 -27.16 25.58
C ALA A 122 -3.33 -26.09 26.01
N ILE A 123 -3.10 -24.83 25.66
CA ILE A 123 -4.06 -23.74 25.89
C ILE A 123 -5.37 -24.05 25.12
N ALA A 124 -5.26 -24.48 23.86
CA ALA A 124 -6.41 -24.82 23.04
C ALA A 124 -7.19 -26.03 23.59
N THR A 125 -6.52 -27.06 24.11
CA THR A 125 -7.20 -28.20 24.76
C THR A 125 -7.91 -27.77 26.05
N ILE A 126 -7.26 -26.96 26.88
CA ILE A 126 -7.88 -26.40 28.09
C ILE A 126 -9.11 -25.56 27.74
N PHE A 127 -9.02 -24.69 26.73
CA PHE A 127 -10.18 -23.92 26.29
C PHE A 127 -11.32 -24.80 25.78
N ARG A 128 -11.04 -25.85 25.00
CA ARG A 128 -12.08 -26.80 24.58
C ARG A 128 -12.75 -27.48 25.76
N GLN A 129 -11.98 -27.93 26.75
CA GLN A 129 -12.52 -28.56 27.96
C GLN A 129 -13.41 -27.59 28.75
N ARG A 130 -12.94 -26.35 28.95
CA ARG A 130 -13.71 -25.29 29.64
C ARG A 130 -14.99 -24.94 28.91
N LEU A 131 -14.95 -24.85 27.58
CA LEU A 131 -16.16 -24.57 26.78
C LEU A 131 -17.15 -25.72 26.83
N GLN A 132 -16.66 -26.96 26.82
CA GLN A 132 -17.51 -28.14 26.95
C GLN A 132 -18.16 -28.23 28.33
N SER A 133 -17.45 -27.91 29.42
CA SER A 133 -18.04 -27.87 30.76
C SER A 133 -19.09 -26.77 30.86
N MET A 134 -18.78 -25.54 30.42
CA MET A 134 -19.74 -24.43 30.40
C MET A 134 -21.00 -24.76 29.59
N LYS A 135 -20.84 -25.39 28.41
CA LYS A 135 -21.97 -25.83 27.57
C LYS A 135 -22.82 -26.92 28.22
N LYS A 136 -22.21 -27.81 29.02
CA LYS A 136 -22.92 -28.88 29.70
C LYS A 136 -23.78 -28.33 30.85
N ASP A 137 -23.26 -27.34 31.55
CA ASP A 137 -23.94 -26.68 32.67
C ASP A 137 -25.06 -25.74 32.16
N GLN A 138 -24.82 -25.06 31.02
CA GLN A 138 -25.80 -24.23 30.32
C GLN A 138 -26.56 -25.07 29.27
N LYS A 139 -27.64 -25.76 29.68
CA LYS A 139 -28.47 -26.57 28.77
C LYS A 139 -29.13 -25.71 27.66
N GLY A 140 -28.43 -25.50 26.54
CA GLY A 140 -29.01 -25.07 25.26
C GLY A 140 -28.87 -23.60 24.86
N GLY A 141 -28.13 -22.77 25.60
CA GLY A 141 -27.90 -21.36 25.24
C GLY A 141 -26.60 -21.13 24.46
N GLU A 142 -26.59 -20.09 23.62
CA GLU A 142 -25.37 -19.55 23.00
C GLU A 142 -24.42 -19.05 24.11
N ILE A 143 -23.17 -19.45 24.07
CA ILE A 143 -22.20 -19.18 25.14
C ILE A 143 -21.59 -17.80 24.89
N ASP A 144 -22.04 -16.78 25.63
CA ASP A 144 -21.38 -15.48 25.65
C ASP A 144 -20.06 -15.57 26.44
N LEU A 145 -18.99 -15.79 25.70
CA LEU A 145 -17.61 -15.95 26.19
C LEU A 145 -17.12 -14.75 27.00
N LEU A 146 -17.50 -13.54 26.62
CA LEU A 146 -17.02 -12.32 27.24
C LEU A 146 -17.68 -12.11 28.60
N ALA A 147 -19.00 -12.33 28.69
CA ALA A 147 -19.72 -12.21 29.96
C ALA A 147 -19.28 -13.28 30.97
N SER A 148 -19.01 -14.52 30.53
CA SER A 148 -18.58 -15.58 31.44
C SER A 148 -17.13 -15.42 31.93
N MET A 149 -16.21 -14.92 31.08
CA MET A 149 -14.83 -14.61 31.51
C MET A 149 -14.81 -13.49 32.54
N ASN A 150 -15.54 -12.39 32.29
CA ASN A 150 -15.60 -11.28 33.24
C ASN A 150 -16.22 -11.69 34.59
N ALA A 151 -17.25 -12.55 34.58
CA ALA A 151 -17.84 -13.07 35.82
C ALA A 151 -16.86 -13.97 36.59
N GLN A 152 -16.10 -14.83 35.89
CA GLN A 152 -15.09 -15.69 36.52
C GLN A 152 -13.87 -14.93 37.04
N GLU A 153 -13.46 -13.85 36.38
CA GLU A 153 -12.38 -12.98 36.86
C GLU A 153 -12.81 -12.26 38.15
N HIS A 154 -14.02 -11.72 38.19
CA HIS A 154 -14.56 -11.09 39.39
C HIS A 154 -14.67 -12.07 40.57
N GLU A 155 -15.16 -13.30 40.33
CA GLU A 155 -15.26 -14.34 41.37
C GLU A 155 -13.89 -14.78 41.90
N ARG A 156 -12.86 -14.82 41.04
CA ARG A 156 -11.47 -15.10 41.46
C ARG A 156 -10.86 -13.97 42.26
N ASP A 157 -11.04 -12.73 41.81
CA ASP A 157 -10.50 -11.56 42.50
C ASP A 157 -11.16 -11.41 43.88
N GLU A 158 -12.48 -11.68 43.98
CA GLU A 158 -13.19 -11.76 45.27
C GLU A 158 -12.65 -12.88 46.17
N ALA A 159 -12.39 -14.07 45.64
CA ALA A 159 -11.83 -15.18 46.40
C ALA A 159 -10.40 -14.91 46.90
N ILE A 160 -9.56 -14.26 46.08
CA ILE A 160 -8.19 -13.87 46.46
C ILE A 160 -8.22 -12.79 47.55
N VAL A 161 -9.15 -11.83 47.47
CA VAL A 161 -9.34 -10.83 48.52
C VAL A 161 -9.81 -11.48 49.83
N ALA A 162 -10.75 -12.43 49.77
CA ALA A 162 -11.23 -13.15 50.94
C ALA A 162 -10.14 -14.01 51.61
N GLU A 163 -9.30 -14.70 50.81
CA GLU A 163 -8.16 -15.48 51.31
C GLU A 163 -7.07 -14.60 51.91
N GLY A 164 -6.86 -13.39 51.35
CA GLY A 164 -5.91 -12.41 51.86
C GLY A 164 -6.33 -11.76 53.18
N THR A 165 -7.64 -11.64 53.45
CA THR A 165 -8.15 -11.05 54.69
C THR A 165 -8.04 -11.98 55.90
N ASP A 166 -8.17 -13.30 55.72
CA ASP A 166 -8.10 -14.28 56.80
C ASP A 166 -6.68 -14.47 57.38
N ASN A 167 -5.65 -14.13 56.59
CA ASN A 167 -4.25 -14.27 56.99
C ASN A 167 -3.68 -13.01 57.68
N SER A 168 -4.51 -11.97 57.87
CA SER A 168 -4.10 -10.67 58.43
C SER A 168 -4.53 -10.43 59.89
N ASP A 169 -5.34 -11.32 60.47
CA ASP A 169 -5.92 -11.18 61.82
C ASP A 169 -5.32 -12.17 62.85
N SER A 170 -4.13 -12.74 62.55
CA SER A 170 -3.48 -13.79 63.37
C SER A 170 -2.08 -13.43 63.91
N GLU A 171 -1.73 -12.14 64.02
CA GLU A 171 -0.48 -11.68 64.68
C GLU A 171 -0.73 -10.95 66.00
#